data_AF-A0A1H5TXD6-F1
#
_entry.id   AF-A0A1H5TXD6-F1
#
_cell.length_a   1.000
_cell.length_b   1.000
_cell.length_c   1.000
_cell.angle_alpha   90.00
_cell.angle_beta   90.00
_cell.angle_gamma   90.00
#
_symmetry.space_group_name_H-M   'P 1'
#
loop_
_entity.id
_entity.type
_entity.pdbx_description
1 polymer ?
#
loop_
_entity_poly.entity_id
_entity_poly.type
_entity_poly.pdbx_seq_one_letter_code
_entity_poly.pdbx_strand_id
1 'polypeptide(L)' 'MTAEMLNQLRAQISTLTESERAELACELITSLDGPRDDSAEPAWQDEISKRRSKVESGSAKLLSREEFRAKMRERIG' A
#
# COMPACT_ATOMS: atom_id res chain seq x y z
N MET A 1 3.23 -26.10 7.66
CA MET A 1 2.61 -26.50 6.38
C MET A 1 3.66 -27.12 5.48
N THR A 2 3.36 -28.24 4.83
CA THR A 2 4.23 -28.80 3.79
C THR A 2 3.95 -28.14 2.44
N ALA A 3 4.90 -28.21 1.50
CA ALA A 3 4.71 -27.68 0.14
C ALA A 3 3.51 -28.33 -0.58
N GLU A 4 3.24 -29.60 -0.28
CA GLU A 4 2.10 -30.37 -0.80
C GLU A 4 0.76 -29.76 -0.38
N MET A 5 0.60 -29.41 0.90
CA MET A 5 -0.62 -28.77 1.40
C MET A 5 -0.86 -27.40 0.76
N LEU A 6 0.20 -26.62 0.53
CA LEU A 6 0.09 -25.32 -0.11
C LEU A 6 -0.37 -25.45 -1.57
N ASN A 7 0.11 -26.47 -2.28
CA ASN A 7 -0.29 -26.74 -3.66
C ASN A 7 -1.76 -27.19 -3.75
N GLN A 8 -2.22 -28.03 -2.81
CA GLN A 8 -3.62 -28.41 -2.72
C GLN A 8 -4.53 -27.21 -2.45
N LEU A 9 -4.12 -26.31 -1.54
CA LEU A 9 -4.87 -25.08 -1.24
C LEU A 9 -4.95 -24.17 -2.47
N ARG A 10 -3.85 -24.01 -3.22
CA ARG A 10 -3.86 -23.24 -4.48
C ARG A 10 -4.85 -23.81 -5.48
N ALA A 11 -4.88 -25.12 -5.66
CA ALA A 11 -5.82 -25.77 -6.57
C ALA A 11 -7.28 -25.50 -6.19
N GLN A 12 -7.60 -25.51 -4.88
CA GLN A 12 -8.94 -25.18 -4.39
C GLN A 12 -9.29 -23.69 -4.57
N ILE A 13 -8.35 -22.78 -4.28
CA ILE A 13 -8.56 -21.34 -4.49
C ILE A 13 -8.81 -21.03 -5.98
N SER A 14 -8.14 -21.76 -6.90
CA SER A 14 -8.35 -21.57 -8.33
C SER A 14 -9.75 -21.94 -8.83
N THR A 15 -10.54 -22.71 -8.07
CA THR A 15 -11.94 -23.03 -8.44
C THR A 15 -12.94 -21.95 -8.02
N LEU A 16 -12.54 -21.02 -7.15
CA LEU A 16 -13.39 -19.93 -6.70
C LEU A 16 -13.64 -18.92 -7.83
N THR A 17 -14.77 -18.22 -7.76
CA THR A 17 -15.06 -17.06 -8.60
C THR A 17 -14.10 -15.91 -8.31
N GLU A 18 -14.03 -14.92 -9.21
CA GLU A 18 -13.18 -13.74 -9.00
C GLU A 18 -13.52 -12.99 -7.71
N SER A 19 -14.81 -12.84 -7.39
CA SER A 19 -15.27 -12.16 -6.18
C SER A 19 -14.83 -12.88 -4.91
N GLU A 20 -15.01 -14.20 -4.85
CA GLU A 20 -14.61 -15.02 -3.70
C GLU A 20 -13.09 -15.02 -3.52
N ARG A 21 -12.31 -15.04 -4.61
CA ARG A 21 -10.85 -14.90 -4.53
C ARG A 21 -10.44 -13.53 -4.03
N ALA A 22 -11.13 -12.46 -4.44
CA ALA A 22 -10.83 -11.11 -3.99
C ALA A 22 -11.12 -10.93 -2.49
N GLU A 23 -12.23 -11.48 -2.02
CA GLU A 23 -12.58 -11.52 -0.60
C GLU A 23 -11.53 -12.27 0.23
N LEU A 24 -11.19 -13.51 -0.18
CA LEU A 24 -10.17 -14.31 0.49
C LEU A 24 -8.78 -13.63 0.48
N ALA A 25 -8.41 -12.99 -0.64
CA ALA A 25 -7.16 -12.25 -0.72
C ALA A 25 -7.14 -11.07 0.26
N CYS A 26 -8.25 -10.36 0.41
CA CYS A 26 -8.40 -9.29 1.38
C CYS A 26 -8.18 -9.81 2.81
N GLU A 27 -8.89 -10.88 3.19
CA GLU A 27 -8.78 -11.49 4.52
C GLU A 27 -7.35 -11.95 4.82
N LEU A 28 -6.70 -12.63 3.87
CA LEU A 28 -5.32 -13.09 4.03
C LEU A 28 -4.35 -11.92 4.18
N ILE A 29 -4.49 -10.87 3.38
CA ILE A 29 -3.64 -9.67 3.48
C ILE A 29 -3.86 -8.99 4.85
N THR A 30 -5.10 -8.80 5.27
CA THR A 30 -5.42 -8.24 6.60
C THR A 30 -4.88 -9.12 7.74
N SER A 31 -4.85 -10.43 7.59
CA SER A 31 -4.25 -11.33 8.59
C SER A 31 -2.73 -11.19 8.72
N LEU A 32 -2.07 -10.67 7.68
CA LEU A 32 -0.63 -10.40 7.67
C LEU A 32 -0.30 -9.03 8.25
N ASP A 33 -1.29 -8.15 8.40
CA ASP A 33 -1.08 -6.87 9.07
C ASP A 33 -0.65 -7.13 10.52
N GLY A 34 0.49 -6.55 10.89
CA GLY A 34 0.98 -6.59 12.26
C GLY A 34 0.07 -5.81 13.22
N PRO A 35 0.38 -5.83 14.53
CA PRO A 35 -0.31 -4.95 15.46
C PRO A 35 -0.23 -3.50 14.97
N ARG A 36 -1.32 -2.76 15.18
CA ARG A 36 -1.39 -1.34 14.84
C ARG A 36 -0.16 -0.63 15.42
N ASP A 37 0.57 0.06 14.55
CA ASP A 37 1.62 0.98 14.98
C ASP A 37 0.95 2.28 15.44
N ASP A 38 0.76 2.43 16.75
CA ASP A 38 0.17 3.62 17.35
C ASP A 38 1.02 4.88 17.15
N SER A 39 2.30 4.73 16.78
CA SER A 39 3.18 5.86 16.46
C SER A 39 3.06 6.32 15.00
N ALA A 40 2.48 5.51 14.11
CA ALA A 40 2.38 5.82 12.70
C ALA A 40 1.54 7.08 12.44
N GLU A 41 0.39 7.21 13.09
CA GLU A 41 -0.50 8.38 12.91
C GLU A 41 0.16 9.67 13.42
N PRO A 42 0.68 9.76 14.66
CA PRO A 42 1.45 10.92 15.11
C PRO A 42 2.62 11.27 14.20
N ALA A 43 3.41 10.28 13.77
CA ALA A 43 4.56 10.50 12.89
C ALA A 43 4.14 11.06 11.52
N TRP A 44 2.99 10.62 10.99
CA TRP A 44 2.41 11.16 9.77
C TRP A 44 1.95 12.61 9.94
N GLN A 45 1.31 12.95 11.05
CA GLN A 45 0.89 14.33 11.35
C GLN A 45 2.09 15.28 11.45
N ASP A 46 3.17 14.83 12.09
CA ASP A 46 4.43 15.57 12.19
C ASP A 46 5.06 15.81 10.81
N GLU A 47 5.11 14.77 9.96
CA GLU A 47 5.67 14.89 8.62
C GLU A 47 4.81 15.78 7.70
N ILE A 48 3.48 15.70 7.79
CA ILE A 48 2.56 16.59 7.07
C ILE A 48 2.80 18.04 7.49
N SER A 49 2.86 18.30 8.79
CA SER A 49 3.10 19.65 9.34
C SER A 49 4.44 20.21 8.86
N LYS A 50 5.49 19.41 8.94
CA LYS A 50 6.83 19.76 8.44
C LYS A 50 6.85 20.05 6.94
N ARG A 51 6.17 19.25 6.12
CA ARG A 51 6.08 19.49 4.67
C ARG A 51 5.31 20.77 4.37
N ARG A 52 4.20 21.01 5.07
CA ARG A 52 3.40 22.24 4.92
C ARG A 52 4.23 23.48 5.23
N SER A 53 4.97 23.50 6.34
CA SER A 53 5.84 24.63 6.69
C SER A 53 6.95 24.89 5.67
N LYS A 54 7.49 23.84 5.03
CA LYS A 54 8.47 24.02 3.93
C LYS A 54 7.84 24.66 2.69
N VAL A 55 6.58 24.31 2.38
CA VAL A 55 5.84 24.94 1.29
C VAL A 55 5.53 26.41 1.61
N GLU A 56 5.01 26.67 2.80
CA GLU A 56 4.66 28.02 3.28
C GLU A 56 5.89 28.95 3.31
N SER A 57 7.06 28.43 3.70
CA SER A 57 8.33 29.19 3.73
C SER A 57 9.02 29.31 2.37
N GLY A 58 8.51 28.67 1.32
CA GLY A 58 9.15 28.62 0.01
C GLY A 58 10.44 27.79 -0.05
N SER A 59 10.79 27.06 1.01
CA SER A 59 11.97 26.21 1.08
C SER A 59 11.76 24.81 0.50
N ALA A 60 10.51 24.45 0.18
CA ALA A 60 10.18 23.18 -0.46
C ALA A 60 10.62 23.16 -1.93
N LYS A 61 11.28 22.07 -2.33
CA LYS A 61 11.44 21.74 -3.75
C LYS A 61 10.14 21.13 -4.27
N LEU A 62 9.43 21.88 -5.09
CA LEU A 62 8.17 21.45 -5.72
C LEU A 62 8.43 20.84 -7.10
N LEU A 63 7.41 20.15 -7.61
CA LEU A 63 7.34 19.62 -8.97
C LEU A 63 6.07 20.16 -9.62
N SER A 64 6.10 20.40 -10.92
CA SER A 64 4.86 20.69 -11.64
C SER A 64 3.95 19.46 -11.69
N ARG A 65 2.67 19.66 -12.00
CA ARG A 65 1.72 18.56 -12.12
C ARG A 65 2.08 17.65 -13.29
N GLU A 66 2.62 18.22 -14.36
CA GLU A 66 3.05 17.55 -15.58
C GLU A 66 4.26 16.66 -15.29
N GLU A 67 5.27 17.20 -14.60
CA GLU A 67 6.46 16.45 -14.16
C GLU A 67 6.10 15.29 -13.23
N PHE A 68 5.21 15.53 -12.26
CA PHE A 68 4.71 14.49 -11.36
C PHE A 68 4.03 13.35 -12.14
N ARG A 69 3.12 13.68 -13.07
CA ARG A 69 2.42 12.68 -13.89
C ARG A 69 3.36 11.86 -14.76
N ALA A 70 4.37 12.49 -15.36
CA ALA A 70 5.38 11.79 -16.14
C ALA A 70 6.13 10.74 -15.30
N LYS A 71 6.62 11.14 -14.12
CA LYS A 71 7.33 10.24 -13.19
C LYS A 71 6.46 9.09 -12.68
N MET A 72 5.18 9.35 -12.39
CA MET A 72 4.26 8.31 -11.91
C MET A 72 3.97 7.26 -12.97
N ARG A 73 3.82 7.68 -14.24
CA ARG A 73 3.66 6.73 -15.35
C ARG A 73 4.90 5.86 -15.54
N GLU A 74 6.09 6.43 -15.44
CA GLU A 74 7.34 5.66 -15.55
C GLU A 74 7.51 4.63 -14.41
N ARG A 75 6.99 4.94 -13.21
CA ARG A 75 7.18 4.10 -12.02
C ARG A 75 6.14 2.99 -11.86
N ILE A 76 4.90 3.22 -12.31
CA ILE A 76 3.75 2.35 -12.04
C ILE A 76 3.09 1.81 -13.32
N GLY A 77 3.25 2.50 -14.45
CA GLY A 77 2.74 2.05 -15.75
C GLY A 77 3.75 1.13 -16.44
#